data_AF-A0A1H0WKI0-F1
#
_entry.id   AF-A0A1H0WKI0-F1
#
_cell.length_a   1.000
_cell.length_b   1.000
_cell.length_c   1.000
_cell.angle_alpha   90.00
_cell.angle_beta   90.00
_cell.angle_gamma   90.00
#
_symmetry.space_group_name_H-M   'P 1'
#
loop_
_entity.id
_entity.type
_entity.pdbx_description
1 polymer ?
#
loop_
_entity_poly.entity_id
_entity_poly.type
_entity_poly.pdbx_seq_one_letter_code
_entity_poly.pdbx_strand_id
1 'polypeptide(L)'
;MFVDCIKVYTFAALQFHIKNMKRILGLLITTIGILLIGSFFIFTPNHAFNPADSVSGVQASAGIVYGGFITFGVGMVIFISTLPFAGEKSKNS
;
A
#
# COMPACT_ATOMS: atom_id res chain seq x y z
N MET A 1 -10.87 34.11 21.49
CA MET A 1 -10.39 33.14 22.51
C MET A 1 -11.21 31.84 22.53
N PHE A 2 -12.53 31.87 22.75
CA PHE A 2 -13.35 30.63 22.77
C PHE A 2 -13.53 29.97 21.38
N VAL A 3 -13.71 30.80 20.34
CA VAL A 3 -13.84 30.35 18.93
C VAL A 3 -12.55 29.74 18.40
N ASP A 4 -11.40 30.26 18.83
CA ASP A 4 -10.07 29.75 18.45
C ASP A 4 -9.85 28.35 19.04
N CYS A 5 -10.26 28.14 20.30
CA CYS A 5 -10.17 26.85 20.98
C CYS A 5 -11.00 25.77 20.26
N ILE A 6 -12.25 26.10 19.88
CA ILE A 6 -13.14 25.18 19.14
C ILE A 6 -12.55 24.79 17.78
N LYS A 7 -11.94 25.73 17.05
CA LYS A 7 -11.25 25.44 15.78
C LYS A 7 -10.08 24.48 15.98
N VAL A 8 -9.28 24.66 17.03
CA VAL A 8 -8.13 23.79 17.33
C VAL A 8 -8.58 22.35 17.63
N TYR A 9 -9.60 22.17 18.48
CA TYR A 9 -10.11 20.82 18.79
C TYR A 9 -10.72 20.12 17.56
N THR A 10 -11.46 20.88 16.74
CA THR A 10 -12.06 20.35 15.50
C THR A 10 -10.99 19.91 14.50
N PHE A 11 -9.92 20.70 14.36
CA PHE A 11 -8.81 20.38 13.46
C PHE A 11 -8.01 19.15 13.93
N ALA A 12 -7.81 19.00 15.25
CA ALA A 12 -7.15 17.83 15.82
C ALA A 12 -7.95 16.53 15.61
N ALA A 13 -9.27 16.57 15.82
CA ALA A 13 -10.15 15.42 15.58
C ALA A 13 -10.16 15.00 14.10
N LEU A 14 -10.17 15.98 13.18
CA LEU A 14 -10.11 15.72 11.74
C LEU A 14 -8.78 15.06 11.34
N GLN A 15 -7.65 15.54 11.87
CA GLN A 15 -6.33 14.95 11.59
C GLN A 15 -6.20 13.51 12.11
N PHE A 16 -6.78 13.22 13.27
CA PHE A 16 -6.83 11.85 13.81
C PHE A 16 -7.63 10.91 12.89
N HIS A 17 -8.81 11.36 12.44
CA HIS A 17 -9.63 10.57 11.53
C HIS A 17 -8.94 10.34 10.17
N ILE A 18 -8.29 11.37 9.63
CA ILE A 18 -7.51 11.28 8.39
C ILE A 18 -6.33 10.31 8.55
N LYS A 19 -5.64 10.32 9.70
CA LYS A 19 -4.54 9.39 9.98
C LYS A 19 -4.99 7.93 9.96
N ASN A 20 -6.13 7.63 10.57
CA ASN A 20 -6.70 6.27 10.57
C ASN A 20 -7.15 5.84 9.17
N MET A 21 -7.79 6.72 8.40
CA MET A 21 -8.17 6.43 7.01
C MET A 21 -6.95 6.16 6.12
N LYS A 22 -5.88 6.96 6.25
CA LYS A 22 -4.62 6.75 5.50
C LYS A 22 -3.97 5.41 5.81
N ARG A 23 -4.02 4.97 7.07
CA ARG A 23 -3.48 3.67 7.50
C ARG A 23 -4.22 2.51 6.83
N ILE A 24 -5.55 2.56 6.85
CA ILE A 24 -6.41 1.55 6.20
C ILE A 24 -6.18 1.55 4.69
N LEU A 25 -6.10 2.74 4.08
CA LEU A 25 -5.84 2.88 2.65
C LEU A 25 -4.49 2.29 2.23
N GLY A 26 -3.43 2.57 3.00
CA GLY A 26 -2.10 1.99 2.77
C GLY A 26 -2.10 0.45 2.85
N LEU A 27 -2.77 -0.12 3.86
CA LEU A 27 -2.94 -1.57 3.99
C LEU A 27 -3.71 -2.17 2.82
N LEU A 28 -4.80 -1.53 2.38
CA LEU A 28 -5.60 -1.97 1.24
C LEU A 28 -4.77 -2.03 -0.05
N ILE A 29 -4.07 -0.94 -0.37
CA ILE A 29 -3.23 -0.84 -1.58
C ILE A 29 -2.11 -1.90 -1.53
N THR A 30 -1.48 -2.07 -0.36
CA THR A 30 -0.45 -3.10 -0.16
C THR A 30 -1.00 -4.51 -0.43
N THR A 31 -2.20 -4.80 0.10
CA THR A 31 -2.86 -6.09 -0.06
C THR A 31 -3.20 -6.37 -1.54
N ILE A 32 -3.68 -5.36 -2.27
CA ILE A 32 -3.93 -5.46 -3.71
C ILE A 32 -2.64 -5.77 -4.46
N GLY A 33 -1.53 -5.11 -4.13
CA GLY A 33 -0.22 -5.38 -4.72
C GLY A 33 0.23 -6.84 -4.53
N ILE A 34 0.08 -7.39 -3.32
CA ILE A 34 0.39 -8.80 -3.03
C ILE A 34 -0.51 -9.74 -3.83
N LEU A 35 -1.81 -9.46 -3.90
CA LEU A 35 -2.76 -10.28 -4.65
C LEU A 35 -2.45 -10.31 -6.14
N LEU A 36 -2.06 -9.18 -6.73
CA LEU A 36 -1.66 -9.11 -8.14
C LEU A 36 -0.42 -9.97 -8.43
N ILE A 37 0.61 -9.84 -7.59
CA ILE A 37 1.84 -10.63 -7.73
C ILE A 37 1.55 -12.12 -7.51
N GLY A 38 0.82 -12.48 -6.44
CA GLY A 38 0.48 -13.86 -6.14
C GLY A 38 -0.37 -14.52 -7.21
N SER A 39 -1.37 -13.81 -7.74
CA SER A 39 -2.21 -14.30 -8.84
C SER A 39 -1.37 -14.57 -10.09
N PHE A 40 -0.41 -13.69 -10.39
CA PHE A 40 0.47 -13.90 -11.52
C PHE A 40 1.23 -15.23 -11.46
N PHE A 41 1.83 -15.55 -10.31
CA PHE A 41 2.59 -16.79 -10.14
C PHE A 41 1.71 -18.05 -10.16
N ILE A 42 0.44 -17.94 -9.77
CA ILE A 42 -0.50 -19.07 -9.79
C ILE A 42 -1.04 -19.32 -11.21
N PHE A 43 -1.40 -18.25 -11.93
CA PHE A 43 -2.05 -18.37 -13.23
C PHE A 43 -1.06 -18.49 -14.40
N THR A 44 0.22 -18.18 -14.21
CA THR A 44 1.22 -18.27 -15.28
C THR A 44 1.87 -19.64 -15.28
N PRO A 45 1.71 -20.42 -16.36
CA PRO A 45 2.29 -21.75 -16.42
C PRO A 45 3.83 -21.71 -16.48
N ASN A 46 4.49 -22.66 -15.82
CA ASN A 46 5.95 -22.69 -15.68
C ASN A 46 6.72 -22.67 -17.01
N HIS A 47 6.17 -23.28 -18.06
CA HIS A 47 6.79 -23.30 -19.40
C HIS A 47 6.70 -21.94 -20.12
N ALA A 48 5.79 -21.06 -19.70
CA ALA A 48 5.72 -19.67 -20.20
C ALA A 48 6.80 -18.76 -19.58
N PHE A 49 7.67 -19.26 -18.70
CA PHE A 49 8.92 -18.57 -18.34
C PHE A 49 10.10 -18.99 -19.22
N ASN A 50 9.92 -20.00 -20.09
CA ASN A 50 10.94 -20.42 -21.03
C ASN A 50 11.03 -19.41 -22.20
N PRO A 51 12.18 -18.76 -22.44
CA PRO A 51 12.32 -17.79 -23.52
C PRO A 51 12.06 -18.38 -24.91
N ALA A 52 12.30 -19.68 -25.10
CA ALA A 52 12.12 -20.37 -26.38
C ALA A 52 10.64 -20.60 -26.74
N ASP A 53 9.74 -20.71 -25.75
CA ASP A 53 8.30 -20.93 -25.95
C ASP A 53 7.47 -19.65 -25.82
N SER A 54 8.09 -18.55 -25.37
CA SER A 54 7.39 -17.34 -24.95
C SER A 54 7.44 -16.24 -26.00
N VAL A 55 6.63 -16.36 -27.03
CA VAL A 55 6.58 -15.39 -28.14
C VAL A 55 5.82 -14.09 -27.77
N SER A 56 5.01 -14.11 -26.72
CA SER A 56 4.16 -12.97 -26.32
C SER A 56 3.69 -12.99 -24.85
N GLY A 57 3.64 -14.16 -24.23
CA GLY A 57 3.13 -14.36 -22.87
C GLY A 57 3.89 -13.57 -21.80
N VAL A 58 5.23 -13.62 -21.80
CA VAL A 58 6.12 -12.99 -20.79
C VAL A 58 6.02 -11.47 -20.75
N GLN A 59 5.75 -10.81 -21.88
CA GLN A 59 5.79 -9.34 -21.94
C GLN A 59 4.56 -8.69 -21.31
N ALA A 60 3.35 -9.19 -21.62
CA ALA A 60 2.11 -8.66 -21.05
C ALA A 60 2.01 -8.99 -19.55
N SER A 61 2.46 -10.18 -19.19
CA SER A 61 2.52 -10.63 -17.80
C SER A 61 3.54 -9.87 -16.95
N ALA A 62 4.73 -9.60 -17.49
CA ALA A 62 5.74 -8.80 -16.81
C ALA A 62 5.19 -7.43 -16.40
N GLY A 63 4.38 -6.79 -17.26
CA GLY A 63 3.72 -5.53 -16.94
C GLY A 63 2.83 -5.61 -15.69
N ILE A 64 2.06 -6.69 -15.55
CA ILE A 64 1.20 -6.93 -14.38
C ILE A 64 2.04 -7.15 -13.12
N VAL A 65 3.13 -7.91 -13.23
CA VAL A 65 4.04 -8.19 -12.11
C VAL A 65 4.75 -6.93 -11.63
N TYR A 66 5.37 -6.19 -12.54
CA TYR A 66 6.06 -4.94 -12.21
C TYR A 66 5.08 -3.90 -11.69
N GLY A 67 3.88 -3.78 -12.29
CA GLY A 67 2.80 -2.95 -11.76
C GLY A 67 2.35 -3.37 -10.36
N GLY A 68 2.28 -4.67 -10.09
CA GLY A 68 1.99 -5.24 -8.77
C GLY A 68 3.05 -4.86 -7.73
N PHE A 69 4.34 -4.97 -8.07
CA PHE A 69 5.45 -4.55 -7.19
C PHE A 69 5.45 -3.06 -6.89
N ILE A 70 5.16 -2.22 -7.90
CA ILE A 70 5.04 -0.76 -7.70
C ILE A 70 3.87 -0.47 -6.77
N THR A 71 2.70 -1.07 -7.01
CA THR A 71 1.49 -0.88 -6.20
C THR A 71 1.73 -1.32 -4.75
N PHE A 72 2.38 -2.48 -4.56
CA PHE A 72 2.80 -2.96 -3.25
C PHE A 72 3.74 -1.98 -2.55
N GLY A 73 4.78 -1.50 -3.23
CA GLY A 73 5.75 -0.55 -2.68
C GLY A 73 5.11 0.77 -2.25
N VAL A 74 4.25 1.34 -3.10
CA VAL A 74 3.52 2.57 -2.80
C VAL A 74 2.60 2.38 -1.59
N GLY A 75 1.85 1.27 -1.54
CA GLY A 75 1.01 0.94 -0.39
C GLY A 75 1.80 0.86 0.92
N MET A 76 2.96 0.20 0.89
CA MET A 76 3.85 0.06 2.05
C MET A 76 4.41 1.41 2.51
N VAL A 77 4.84 2.27 1.60
CA VAL A 77 5.33 3.62 1.95
C VAL A 77 4.23 4.45 2.61
N ILE A 78 3.01 4.41 2.07
CA ILE A 78 1.85 5.10 2.65
C ILE A 78 1.58 4.55 4.06
N PHE A 79 1.59 3.22 4.22
CA PHE A 79 1.34 2.58 5.51
C PHE A 79 2.40 2.92 6.56
N ILE A 80 3.69 2.75 6.23
CA ILE A 80 4.81 3.05 7.15
C ILE A 80 4.81 4.52 7.56
N SER A 81 4.47 5.42 6.64
CA SER A 81 4.35 6.86 6.93
C SER A 81 3.22 7.18 7.94
N THR A 82 2.31 6.24 8.21
CA THR A 82 1.28 6.39 9.26
C THR A 82 1.69 5.85 10.63
N LEU A 83 2.76 5.04 10.69
CA LEU A 83 3.27 4.44 11.92
C LEU A 83 4.15 5.44 12.69
N PRO A 84 4.18 5.38 14.03
CA PRO A 84 5.17 6.12 14.82
C PRO A 84 6.58 5.62 14.52
N PHE A 85 7.58 6.51 14.59
CA PHE A 85 8.97 6.13 14.37
C PHE A 85 9.43 5.12 15.43
N ALA A 86 10.29 4.17 15.05
CA ALA A 86 10.84 3.20 15.98
C ALA A 86 11.60 3.93 17.11
N GLY A 87 11.15 3.74 18.35
CA GLY A 87 11.72 4.40 19.53
C GLY A 87 10.89 5.56 20.09
N GLU A 88 9.88 6.03 19.36
CA GLU A 88 8.89 6.96 19.90
C GLU A 88 7.94 6.15 20.81
N LYS A 89 8.08 6.28 22.13
CA LYS A 89 7.11 5.72 23.09
C LYS A 89 5.72 6.15 22.62
N SER A 90 4.87 5.18 22.29
CA SER A 90 3.44 5.40 22.04
C SER A 90 2.87 6.16 23.23
N LYS A 91 2.83 7.50 23.13
CA LYS A 91 2.14 8.36 24.08
C LYS A 91 0.67 8.22 23.75
N ASN A 92 0.08 7.10 24.16
CA ASN A 92 -1.34 6.96 24.45
C ASN A 92 -1.50 5.66 25.24
N SER A 93 -1.55 5.88 26.55
CA SER A 93 -2.47 5.17 27.45
C SER A 93 -3.91 5.38 27.01
#